data_AF-A0A2E5WPF8-F1
#
_entry.id   AF-A0A2E5WPF8-F1
#
_cell.length_a   1.000
_cell.length_b   1.000
_cell.length_c   1.000
_cell.angle_alpha   90.00
_cell.angle_beta   90.00
_cell.angle_gamma   90.00
#
_symmetry.space_group_name_H-M   'P 1'
#
loop_
_entity.id
_entity.type
_entity.pdbx_description
1 polymer ?
#
loop_
_entity_poly.entity_id
_entity_poly.type
_entity_poly.pdbx_seq_one_letter_code
_entity_poly.pdbx_strand_id
1 'polypeptide(L)'
;MENIDIQKYCNNICDYYIINFPLELSNEKYEDIIISEIITNLEQYNDDNINKLLNETNTKEIIKQNVITYMNEKYIMRCNGNTYETIENYNDEYIKIIDDKLNYLKNIKQPEQRTKEWYIFRQEHLTASNLWKVFGTKSNLNQLIYDKCLPLNTDKYKGGFTETPMSWGHKYEDVSIMVYEQNFNTKIRDYGCIPHKEYDYIAASPDGINDDNSKTIYGRMLEIKNIYNRKITGIPKKEYWIQMQLQMEVCDLNECDFLETRFIEYNGYDDFTKDGTFTLTKDKKQKGIMMYIIDKVNECPIYIYMPLDYNLKQFKDWENLNLQKYNNENYEWLKNIYWKLDQFSCVLVKRNNHWFNKALPHLEKVWNIIKKEKEDGTYVKRAPKKRVSKTKQESSSENINNGSLNDALIII
;
A
#
# COMPACT_ATOMS: atom_id res chain seq x y z
N MET A 1 -28.65 -40.74 9.53
CA MET A 1 -28.05 -39.52 8.96
C MET A 1 -27.05 -39.04 9.97
N GLU A 2 -25.77 -38.99 9.61
CA GLU A 2 -24.71 -38.56 10.52
C GLU A 2 -24.96 -37.10 10.92
N ASN A 3 -24.96 -36.82 12.23
CA ASN A 3 -24.92 -35.46 12.74
C ASN A 3 -23.69 -34.78 12.12
N ILE A 4 -23.88 -33.73 11.31
CA ILE A 4 -22.74 -32.94 10.85
C ILE A 4 -22.12 -32.26 12.06
N ASP A 5 -20.85 -32.54 12.30
CA ASP A 5 -20.03 -31.69 13.14
C ASP A 5 -19.76 -30.39 12.38
N ILE A 6 -20.55 -29.35 12.70
CA ILE A 6 -20.49 -28.05 12.04
C ILE A 6 -19.09 -27.44 12.17
N GLN A 7 -18.41 -27.63 13.30
CA GLN A 7 -17.06 -27.11 13.50
C GLN A 7 -16.07 -27.79 12.55
N LYS A 8 -16.11 -29.14 12.48
CA LYS A 8 -15.26 -29.90 11.55
C LYS A 8 -15.57 -29.54 10.09
N TYR A 9 -16.84 -29.35 9.76
CA TYR A 9 -17.26 -28.90 8.43
C TYR A 9 -16.67 -27.53 8.09
N CYS A 10 -16.84 -26.53 8.96
CA CYS A 10 -16.27 -25.19 8.78
C CYS A 10 -14.75 -25.25 8.58
N ASN A 11 -14.03 -26.01 9.41
CA ASN A 11 -12.58 -26.16 9.32
C ASN A 11 -12.15 -26.77 7.97
N ASN A 12 -12.86 -27.80 7.49
CA ASN A 12 -12.56 -28.43 6.20
C ASN A 12 -12.76 -27.48 5.01
N ILE A 13 -13.84 -26.67 5.04
CA ILE A 13 -14.07 -25.67 3.99
C ILE A 13 -13.00 -24.57 4.03
N CYS A 14 -12.60 -24.11 5.21
CA CYS A 14 -11.49 -23.16 5.36
C CYS A 14 -10.19 -23.69 4.75
N ASP A 15 -9.81 -24.92 5.10
CA ASP A 15 -8.61 -25.57 4.56
C ASP A 15 -8.67 -25.67 3.03
N TYR A 16 -9.81 -26.11 2.50
CA TYR A 16 -10.00 -26.22 1.05
C TYR A 16 -9.82 -24.87 0.36
N TYR A 17 -10.42 -23.80 0.89
CA TYR A 17 -10.34 -22.47 0.27
C TYR A 17 -8.94 -21.89 0.29
N ILE A 18 -8.24 -21.99 1.42
CA ILE A 18 -6.89 -21.42 1.59
C ILE A 18 -5.87 -22.14 0.73
N ILE A 19 -5.98 -23.47 0.62
CA ILE A 19 -5.05 -24.29 -0.16
C ILE A 19 -5.28 -24.10 -1.66
N ASN A 20 -6.54 -24.10 -2.12
CA ASN A 20 -6.88 -24.14 -3.54
C ASN A 20 -7.06 -22.77 -4.19
N PHE A 21 -7.41 -21.73 -3.42
CA PHE A 21 -7.61 -20.37 -3.92
C PHE A 21 -6.71 -19.33 -3.22
N PRO A 22 -5.39 -19.55 -3.14
CA PRO A 22 -4.52 -18.66 -2.36
C PRO A 22 -4.47 -17.24 -2.91
N LEU A 23 -4.66 -17.03 -4.23
CA LEU A 23 -4.68 -15.69 -4.82
C LEU A 23 -5.80 -14.79 -4.27
N GLU A 24 -6.90 -15.38 -3.79
CA GLU A 24 -8.03 -14.65 -3.19
C GLU A 24 -7.67 -14.03 -1.84
N LEU A 25 -6.60 -14.47 -1.17
CA LEU A 25 -6.07 -13.84 0.05
C LEU A 25 -5.71 -12.36 -0.16
N SER A 26 -5.45 -11.98 -1.41
CA SER A 26 -5.23 -10.58 -1.77
C SER A 26 -6.49 -9.70 -1.66
N ASN A 27 -7.67 -10.28 -1.47
CA ASN A 27 -8.94 -9.56 -1.28
C ASN A 27 -9.08 -9.02 0.16
N GLU A 28 -9.59 -7.80 0.31
CA GLU A 28 -9.83 -7.16 1.61
C GLU A 28 -10.95 -7.82 2.42
N LYS A 29 -11.81 -8.61 1.77
CA LYS A 29 -12.94 -9.33 2.38
C LYS A 29 -12.77 -10.85 2.32
N TYR A 30 -11.53 -11.33 2.29
CA TYR A 30 -11.24 -12.75 2.09
C TYR A 30 -11.94 -13.64 3.13
N GLU A 31 -11.88 -13.26 4.40
CA GLU A 31 -12.53 -13.99 5.49
C GLU A 31 -14.06 -14.02 5.30
N ASP A 32 -14.66 -12.87 4.98
CA ASP A 32 -16.10 -12.77 4.76
C ASP A 32 -16.56 -13.62 3.55
N ILE A 33 -15.73 -13.79 2.52
CA ILE A 33 -16.03 -14.66 1.38
C ILE A 33 -16.10 -16.13 1.84
N ILE A 34 -15.10 -16.60 2.60
CA ILE A 34 -15.09 -17.98 3.12
C ILE A 34 -16.29 -18.21 4.05
N ILE A 35 -16.56 -17.26 4.96
CA ILE A 35 -17.68 -17.36 5.89
C ILE A 35 -19.01 -17.40 5.14
N SER A 36 -19.19 -16.55 4.13
CA SER A 36 -20.42 -16.50 3.33
C SER A 36 -20.64 -17.81 2.58
N GLU A 37 -19.58 -18.40 2.03
CA GLU A 37 -19.64 -19.72 1.39
C GLU A 37 -20.03 -20.82 2.38
N ILE A 38 -19.39 -20.85 3.55
CA ILE A 38 -19.71 -21.82 4.61
C ILE A 38 -21.19 -21.73 4.98
N ILE A 39 -21.70 -20.51 5.22
CA ILE A 39 -23.10 -20.30 5.59
C ILE A 39 -24.02 -20.74 4.45
N THR A 40 -23.71 -20.37 3.21
CA THR A 40 -24.51 -20.75 2.03
C THR A 40 -24.58 -22.26 1.86
N ASN A 41 -23.47 -22.96 2.05
CA ASN A 41 -23.43 -24.42 1.92
C ASN A 41 -24.17 -25.13 3.06
N LEU A 42 -24.13 -24.58 4.28
CA LEU A 42 -24.92 -25.10 5.40
C LEU A 42 -26.42 -24.89 5.18
N GLU A 43 -26.83 -23.74 4.64
CA GLU A 43 -28.24 -23.47 4.27
C GLU A 43 -28.74 -24.41 3.16
N GLN A 44 -27.87 -24.81 2.23
CA GLN A 44 -28.18 -25.74 1.14
C GLN A 44 -28.23 -27.21 1.56
N TYR A 45 -27.72 -27.56 2.74
CA TYR A 45 -27.69 -28.95 3.22
C TYR A 45 -29.10 -29.55 3.44
N ASN A 46 -30.15 -28.71 3.39
CA ASN A 46 -31.57 -29.07 3.47
C ASN A 46 -31.90 -29.96 4.69
N ASP A 47 -31.31 -29.62 5.84
CA ASP A 47 -31.57 -30.23 7.13
C ASP A 47 -32.29 -29.23 8.05
N ASP A 48 -33.48 -29.60 8.53
CA ASP A 48 -34.33 -28.73 9.34
C ASP A 48 -33.67 -28.31 10.66
N ASN A 49 -32.81 -29.16 11.25
CA ASN A 49 -32.11 -28.82 12.49
C ASN A 49 -30.99 -27.79 12.23
N ILE A 50 -30.24 -27.97 11.14
CA ILE A 50 -29.19 -27.01 10.73
C ILE A 50 -29.83 -25.66 10.39
N ASN A 51 -30.90 -25.65 9.59
CA ASN A 51 -31.59 -24.42 9.22
C ASN A 51 -32.19 -23.72 10.45
N LYS A 52 -32.75 -24.47 11.40
CA LYS A 52 -33.23 -23.90 12.67
C LYS A 52 -32.09 -23.28 13.47
N LEU A 53 -30.96 -23.98 13.59
CA LEU A 53 -29.77 -23.49 14.31
C LEU A 53 -29.19 -22.22 13.67
N LEU A 54 -29.08 -22.16 12.34
CA LEU A 54 -28.57 -21.00 11.62
C LEU A 54 -29.45 -19.75 11.74
N ASN A 55 -30.75 -19.94 11.97
CA ASN A 55 -31.71 -18.86 12.20
C ASN A 55 -31.70 -18.35 13.66
N GLU A 56 -30.97 -19.00 14.57
CA GLU A 56 -30.75 -18.47 15.90
C GLU A 56 -29.85 -17.23 15.84
N THR A 57 -30.20 -16.22 16.64
CA THR A 57 -29.69 -14.83 16.54
C THR A 57 -28.17 -14.70 16.58
N ASN A 58 -27.44 -15.70 17.09
CA ASN A 58 -25.99 -15.65 17.29
C ASN A 58 -25.19 -16.73 16.54
N THR A 59 -25.83 -17.72 15.91
CA THR A 59 -25.10 -18.87 15.33
C THR A 59 -24.17 -18.44 14.20
N LYS A 60 -24.61 -17.55 13.31
CA LYS A 60 -23.79 -17.05 12.21
C LYS A 60 -22.56 -16.27 12.72
N GLU A 61 -22.71 -15.51 13.80
CA GLU A 61 -21.60 -14.81 14.44
C GLU A 61 -20.62 -15.77 15.15
N ILE A 62 -21.13 -16.83 15.78
CA ILE A 62 -20.29 -17.88 16.38
C ILE A 62 -19.49 -18.61 15.28
N ILE A 63 -20.12 -18.96 14.17
CA ILE A 63 -19.44 -19.57 13.01
C ILE A 63 -18.35 -18.64 12.50
N LYS A 64 -18.68 -17.35 12.30
CA LYS A 64 -17.71 -16.33 11.88
C LYS A 64 -16.51 -16.26 12.83
N GLN A 65 -16.75 -16.17 14.14
CA GLN A 65 -15.69 -16.09 15.13
C GLN A 65 -14.82 -17.36 15.14
N ASN A 66 -15.43 -18.55 15.09
CA ASN A 66 -14.70 -19.82 15.08
C ASN A 66 -13.86 -19.99 13.82
N VAL A 67 -14.38 -19.59 12.65
CA VAL A 67 -13.64 -19.59 11.38
C VAL A 67 -12.45 -18.66 11.46
N ILE A 68 -12.63 -17.42 11.94
CA ILE A 68 -11.53 -16.45 12.09
C ILE A 68 -10.47 -16.98 13.05
N THR A 69 -10.87 -17.52 14.20
CA THR A 69 -9.93 -18.11 15.18
C THR A 69 -9.15 -19.26 14.56
N TYR A 70 -9.84 -20.20 13.90
CA TYR A 70 -9.18 -21.33 13.23
C TYR A 70 -8.19 -20.88 12.16
N MET A 71 -8.56 -19.88 11.35
CA MET A 71 -7.68 -19.30 10.34
C MET A 71 -6.44 -18.66 10.97
N ASN A 72 -6.61 -17.87 12.03
CA ASN A 72 -5.51 -17.21 12.74
C ASN A 72 -4.53 -18.22 13.36
N GLU A 73 -5.03 -19.33 13.89
CA GLU A 73 -4.20 -20.37 14.52
C GLU A 73 -3.40 -21.19 13.51
N LYS A 74 -3.95 -21.42 12.32
CA LYS A 74 -3.40 -22.37 11.34
C LYS A 74 -2.68 -21.70 10.16
N TYR A 75 -3.03 -20.47 9.82
CA TYR A 75 -2.62 -19.82 8.57
C TYR A 75 -2.09 -18.41 8.77
N ILE A 76 -1.30 -17.96 7.80
CA ILE A 76 -0.83 -16.58 7.73
C ILE A 76 -1.98 -15.71 7.21
N MET A 77 -2.53 -14.91 8.12
CA MET A 77 -3.57 -13.94 7.80
C MET A 77 -3.04 -12.78 6.95
N ARG A 78 -3.98 -12.07 6.32
CA ARG A 78 -3.66 -10.90 5.49
C ARG A 78 -2.91 -9.82 6.28
N CYS A 79 -3.37 -9.55 7.49
CA CYS A 79 -2.76 -8.62 8.43
C CYS A 79 -3.24 -8.95 9.84
N ASN A 80 -2.44 -8.64 10.86
CA ASN A 80 -2.78 -8.96 12.25
C ASN A 80 -3.58 -7.84 12.94
N GLY A 81 -4.24 -6.96 12.17
CA GLY A 81 -4.92 -5.79 12.72
C GLY A 81 -3.95 -4.83 13.43
N ASN A 82 -4.45 -4.05 14.39
CA ASN A 82 -3.67 -3.05 15.13
C ASN A 82 -2.77 -3.63 16.24
N THR A 83 -2.56 -4.96 16.29
CA THR A 83 -1.66 -5.53 17.30
C THR A 83 -0.22 -5.32 16.88
N TYR A 84 0.54 -4.65 17.74
CA TYR A 84 1.98 -4.58 17.60
C TYR A 84 2.58 -5.92 18.01
N GLU A 85 3.04 -6.68 17.02
CA GLU A 85 3.74 -7.94 17.25
C GLU A 85 5.25 -7.74 17.20
N THR A 86 5.94 -8.26 18.21
CA THR A 86 7.40 -8.37 18.23
C THR A 86 7.83 -9.75 17.73
N ILE A 87 9.04 -9.85 17.19
CA ILE A 87 9.62 -11.12 16.77
C ILE A 87 9.79 -12.03 17.99
N GLU A 88 9.07 -13.16 18.01
CA GLU A 88 9.07 -14.10 19.14
C GLU A 88 10.41 -14.80 19.35
N ASN A 89 11.14 -15.09 18.26
CA ASN A 89 12.43 -15.80 18.28
C ASN A 89 13.62 -14.86 18.03
N TYR A 90 13.61 -13.68 18.64
CA TYR A 90 14.69 -12.71 18.50
C TYR A 90 15.94 -13.17 19.26
N ASN A 91 16.85 -13.85 18.58
CA ASN A 91 18.10 -14.39 19.13
C ASN A 91 19.30 -14.12 18.19
N ASP A 92 20.51 -14.48 18.63
CA ASP A 92 21.74 -14.24 17.87
C ASP A 92 21.73 -14.90 16.47
N GLU A 93 21.07 -16.06 16.33
CA GLU A 93 20.92 -16.74 15.04
C GLU A 93 20.01 -15.94 14.10
N TYR A 94 18.88 -15.45 14.60
CA TYR A 94 17.99 -14.58 13.85
C TYR A 94 18.70 -13.30 13.41
N ILE A 95 19.40 -12.63 14.33
CA ILE A 95 20.16 -11.40 14.04
C ILE A 95 21.15 -11.67 12.91
N LYS A 96 21.91 -12.77 12.98
CA LYS A 96 22.86 -13.15 11.94
C LYS A 96 22.19 -13.37 10.58
N ILE A 97 21.04 -14.07 10.54
CA ILE A 97 20.30 -14.29 9.29
C ILE A 97 19.85 -12.97 8.67
N ILE A 98 19.33 -12.04 9.49
CA ILE A 98 18.92 -10.72 9.01
C ILE A 98 20.12 -9.89 8.59
N ASP A 99 21.23 -9.92 9.34
CA ASP A 99 22.48 -9.24 8.96
C ASP A 99 22.95 -9.67 7.56
N ASP A 100 23.00 -10.97 7.30
CA ASP A 100 23.40 -11.52 5.99
C ASP A 100 22.49 -11.01 4.86
N LYS A 101 21.18 -10.96 5.13
CA LYS A 101 20.17 -10.44 4.18
C LYS A 101 20.35 -8.94 3.94
N LEU A 102 20.42 -8.12 4.99
CA LEU A 102 20.57 -6.67 4.86
C LEU A 102 21.92 -6.29 4.25
N ASN A 103 22.99 -7.01 4.56
CA ASN A 103 24.30 -6.83 3.92
C ASN A 103 24.24 -7.13 2.42
N TYR A 104 23.52 -8.17 2.01
CA TYR A 104 23.26 -8.40 0.59
C TYR A 104 22.54 -7.20 -0.03
N LEU A 105 21.43 -6.73 0.57
CA LEU A 105 20.63 -5.61 0.03
C LEU A 105 21.43 -4.31 -0.07
N LYS A 106 22.25 -3.98 0.94
CA LYS A 106 23.11 -2.78 0.96
C LYS A 106 24.14 -2.75 -0.17
N ASN A 107 24.57 -3.92 -0.65
CA ASN A 107 25.62 -4.04 -1.67
C ASN A 107 25.07 -4.14 -3.10
N ILE A 108 23.74 -4.13 -3.28
CA ILE A 108 23.14 -4.09 -4.61
C ILE A 108 23.42 -2.73 -5.24
N LYS A 109 24.04 -2.72 -6.41
CA LYS A 109 24.23 -1.49 -7.19
C LYS A 109 22.88 -0.99 -7.66
N GLN A 110 22.56 0.25 -7.32
CA GLN A 110 21.31 0.87 -7.70
C GLN A 110 21.56 2.23 -8.35
N PRO A 111 20.76 2.59 -9.36
CA PRO A 111 20.77 3.95 -9.87
C PRO A 111 20.28 4.91 -8.79
N GLU A 112 20.92 6.08 -8.70
CA GLU A 112 20.50 7.13 -7.78
C GLU A 112 19.03 7.50 -8.03
N GLN A 113 18.24 7.65 -6.97
CA GLN A 113 16.80 7.86 -7.09
C GLN A 113 16.50 9.12 -7.91
N ARG A 114 15.44 9.08 -8.74
CA ARG A 114 15.02 10.19 -9.62
C ARG A 114 16.03 10.57 -10.72
N THR A 115 17.06 9.77 -10.97
CA THR A 115 17.92 9.90 -12.16
C THR A 115 17.29 9.25 -13.40
N LYS A 116 17.83 9.56 -14.58
CA LYS A 116 17.41 8.94 -15.86
C LYS A 116 17.56 7.42 -15.81
N GLU A 117 18.66 6.94 -15.25
CA GLU A 117 18.99 5.53 -15.07
C GLU A 117 17.97 4.86 -14.16
N TRP A 118 17.51 5.54 -13.11
CA TRP A 118 16.45 5.05 -12.23
C TRP A 118 15.10 4.90 -12.95
N TYR A 119 14.74 5.88 -13.79
CA TYR A 119 13.52 5.78 -14.59
C TYR A 119 13.59 4.66 -15.64
N ILE A 120 14.75 4.48 -16.28
CA ILE A 120 15.00 3.37 -17.23
C ILE A 120 14.88 2.03 -16.51
N PHE A 121 15.59 1.86 -15.40
CA PHE A 121 15.54 0.66 -14.58
C PHE A 121 14.09 0.30 -14.21
N ARG A 122 13.33 1.27 -13.70
CA ARG A 122 11.91 1.05 -13.36
C ARG A 122 11.05 0.72 -14.55
N GLN A 123 11.39 1.16 -15.76
CA GLN A 123 10.63 0.81 -16.96
C GLN A 123 10.87 -0.64 -17.38
N GLU A 124 12.11 -1.10 -17.25
CA GLU A 124 12.55 -2.45 -17.61
C GLU A 124 12.15 -3.54 -16.61
N HIS A 125 11.63 -3.15 -15.44
CA HIS A 125 11.18 -4.09 -14.41
C HIS A 125 9.70 -3.90 -14.08
N LEU A 126 8.99 -4.96 -13.79
CA LEU A 126 7.68 -4.88 -13.14
C LEU A 126 7.86 -4.53 -11.66
N THR A 127 7.59 -3.27 -11.31
CA THR A 127 7.74 -2.78 -9.94
C THR A 127 6.54 -3.17 -9.07
N ALA A 128 6.79 -3.53 -7.80
CA ALA A 128 5.76 -3.95 -6.84
C ALA A 128 4.52 -3.01 -6.81
N SER A 129 4.74 -1.69 -6.86
CA SER A 129 3.68 -0.67 -6.85
C SER A 129 2.70 -0.70 -8.04
N ASN A 130 3.07 -1.36 -9.14
CA ASN A 130 2.23 -1.52 -10.32
C ASN A 130 1.83 -2.97 -10.57
N LEU A 131 2.50 -3.93 -9.94
CA LEU A 131 2.35 -5.35 -10.22
C LEU A 131 0.96 -5.88 -9.83
N TRP A 132 0.33 -5.27 -8.81
CA TRP A 132 -1.04 -5.61 -8.42
C TRP A 132 -2.04 -5.54 -9.59
N LYS A 133 -1.76 -4.72 -10.62
CA LYS A 133 -2.60 -4.60 -11.82
C LYS A 133 -2.72 -5.90 -12.60
N VAL A 134 -1.76 -6.84 -12.46
CA VAL A 134 -1.84 -8.20 -13.02
C VAL A 134 -3.05 -8.95 -12.46
N PHE A 135 -3.38 -8.71 -11.20
CA PHE A 135 -4.51 -9.33 -10.48
C PHE A 135 -5.74 -8.42 -10.42
N GLY A 136 -5.73 -7.32 -11.20
CA GLY A 136 -6.82 -6.35 -11.29
C GLY A 136 -7.77 -6.67 -12.44
N THR A 137 -8.50 -5.64 -12.90
CA THR A 137 -9.39 -5.76 -14.05
C THR A 137 -8.61 -5.89 -15.36
N LYS A 138 -9.27 -6.34 -16.44
CA LYS A 138 -8.70 -6.30 -17.81
C LYS A 138 -8.19 -4.91 -18.19
N SER A 139 -8.84 -3.84 -17.69
CA SER A 139 -8.40 -2.46 -17.90
C SER A 139 -7.06 -2.18 -17.20
N ASN A 140 -6.90 -2.63 -15.95
CA ASN A 140 -5.64 -2.48 -15.21
C ASN A 140 -4.50 -3.25 -15.89
N LEU A 141 -4.77 -4.48 -16.33
CA LEU A 141 -3.79 -5.28 -17.05
C LEU A 141 -3.37 -4.64 -18.38
N ASN A 142 -4.33 -4.15 -19.17
CA ASN A 142 -4.05 -3.43 -20.40
C ASN A 142 -3.22 -2.17 -20.16
N GLN A 143 -3.56 -1.41 -19.13
CA GLN A 143 -2.81 -0.22 -18.74
C GLN A 143 -1.36 -0.58 -18.36
N LEU A 144 -1.16 -1.62 -17.54
CA LEU A 144 0.18 -2.09 -17.16
C LEU A 144 1.01 -2.43 -18.39
N ILE A 145 0.47 -3.25 -19.30
CA ILE A 145 1.18 -3.66 -20.52
C ILE A 145 1.50 -2.45 -21.39
N TYR A 146 0.50 -1.59 -21.64
CA TYR A 146 0.66 -0.39 -22.45
C TYR A 146 1.74 0.56 -21.87
N ASP A 147 1.68 0.86 -20.58
CA ASP A 147 2.63 1.75 -19.89
C ASP A 147 4.07 1.20 -19.95
N LYS A 148 4.23 -0.12 -19.93
CA LYS A 148 5.55 -0.78 -20.01
C LYS A 148 6.13 -0.86 -21.42
N CYS A 149 5.28 -0.87 -22.44
CA CYS A 149 5.71 -0.87 -23.83
C CYS A 149 5.95 0.56 -24.38
N LEU A 150 5.33 1.58 -23.79
CA LEU A 150 5.53 2.96 -24.21
C LEU A 150 7.02 3.38 -24.10
N PRO A 151 7.59 4.12 -25.06
CA PRO A 151 8.90 4.72 -24.92
C PRO A 151 8.99 5.64 -23.69
N LEU A 152 10.12 5.61 -22.98
CA LEU A 152 10.33 6.48 -21.82
C LEU A 152 10.28 7.95 -22.27
N ASN A 153 9.43 8.73 -21.63
CA ASN A 153 9.47 10.17 -21.76
C ASN A 153 9.90 10.74 -20.40
N THR A 154 11.20 11.01 -20.27
CA THR A 154 11.78 11.54 -19.03
C THR A 154 11.37 12.98 -18.74
N ASP A 155 10.94 13.73 -19.76
CA ASP A 155 10.50 15.12 -19.59
C ASP A 155 9.20 15.23 -18.79
N LYS A 156 8.38 14.18 -18.74
CA LYS A 156 7.18 14.12 -17.88
C LYS A 156 7.48 14.12 -16.39
N TYR A 157 8.72 13.85 -16.00
CA TYR A 157 9.15 13.80 -14.60
C TYR A 157 9.86 15.08 -14.15
N LYS A 158 10.05 16.06 -15.04
CA LYS A 158 10.43 17.43 -14.64
C LYS A 158 9.25 18.00 -13.86
N GLY A 159 9.42 18.12 -12.54
CA GLY A 159 8.34 18.35 -11.59
C GLY A 159 7.58 19.63 -11.89
N GLY A 160 6.28 19.52 -12.17
CA GLY A 160 5.38 20.67 -12.15
C GLY A 160 4.93 20.96 -10.72
N PHE A 161 4.79 22.24 -10.37
CA PHE A 161 4.18 22.73 -9.13
C PHE A 161 2.70 22.32 -9.05
N THR A 162 2.40 21.09 -8.65
CA THR A 162 1.01 20.62 -8.49
C THR A 162 0.83 19.93 -7.15
N GLU A 163 -0.05 20.50 -6.31
CA GLU A 163 -0.54 19.88 -5.09
C GLU A 163 -1.47 18.72 -5.48
N THR A 164 -0.91 17.52 -5.54
CA THR A 164 -1.64 16.28 -5.85
C THR A 164 -1.61 15.34 -4.65
N PRO A 165 -2.50 14.33 -4.57
CA PRO A 165 -2.37 13.29 -3.55
C PRO A 165 -0.99 12.60 -3.54
N MET A 166 -0.30 12.56 -4.68
CA MET A 166 1.07 12.03 -4.78
C MET A 166 2.09 12.99 -4.14
N SER A 167 1.95 14.31 -4.33
CA SER A 167 2.80 15.27 -3.61
C SER A 167 2.53 15.26 -2.12
N TRP A 168 1.27 15.02 -1.69
CA TRP A 168 0.92 14.79 -0.29
C TRP A 168 1.62 13.55 0.28
N GLY A 169 1.60 12.45 -0.48
CA GLY A 169 2.31 11.21 -0.20
C GLY A 169 3.79 11.45 0.13
N HIS A 170 4.52 12.01 -0.84
CA HIS A 170 5.95 12.27 -0.68
C HIS A 170 6.26 13.29 0.42
N LYS A 171 5.43 14.34 0.56
CA LYS A 171 5.63 15.39 1.56
C LYS A 171 5.65 14.87 2.99
N TYR A 172 4.81 13.89 3.32
CA TYR A 172 4.66 13.40 4.70
C TYR A 172 5.32 12.04 4.95
N GLU A 173 6.04 11.50 3.97
CA GLU A 173 6.78 10.24 4.10
C GLU A 173 7.83 10.34 5.21
N ASP A 174 8.73 11.33 5.12
CA ASP A 174 9.77 11.57 6.13
C ASP A 174 9.19 11.81 7.53
N VAL A 175 8.10 12.56 7.64
CA VAL A 175 7.42 12.80 8.93
C VAL A 175 6.86 11.49 9.48
N SER A 176 6.30 10.63 8.63
CA SER A 176 5.80 9.31 9.05
C SER A 176 6.92 8.40 9.53
N ILE A 177 8.09 8.43 8.86
CA ILE A 177 9.28 7.71 9.30
C ILE A 177 9.73 8.23 10.68
N MET A 178 9.84 9.55 10.86
CA MET A 178 10.23 10.15 12.14
C MET A 178 9.31 9.73 13.28
N VAL A 179 8.00 9.73 13.05
CA VAL A 179 7.01 9.29 14.05
C VAL A 179 7.12 7.79 14.31
N TYR A 180 7.29 6.98 13.27
CA TYR A 180 7.49 5.53 13.41
C TYR A 180 8.74 5.21 14.23
N GLU A 181 9.88 5.84 13.90
CA GLU A 181 11.14 5.67 14.62
C GLU A 181 11.02 6.06 16.11
N GLN A 182 10.30 7.13 16.42
CA GLN A 182 10.04 7.56 17.80
C GLN A 182 9.13 6.57 18.54
N ASN A 183 8.03 6.13 17.91
CA ASN A 183 7.05 5.23 18.53
C ASN A 183 7.63 3.83 18.80
N PHE A 184 8.49 3.34 17.91
CA PHE A 184 9.07 2.00 18.01
C PHE A 184 10.53 1.99 18.47
N ASN A 185 11.08 3.17 18.79
CA ASN A 185 12.46 3.37 19.22
C ASN A 185 13.46 2.63 18.32
N THR A 186 13.42 2.93 17.03
CA THR A 186 14.21 2.23 16.01
C THR A 186 14.78 3.19 14.96
N LYS A 187 15.52 2.66 13.99
CA LYS A 187 16.02 3.37 12.82
C LYS A 187 15.58 2.67 11.53
N ILE A 188 15.02 3.45 10.63
CA ILE A 188 14.63 3.03 9.29
C ILE A 188 15.68 3.50 8.29
N ARG A 189 16.06 2.63 7.36
CA ARG A 189 16.95 2.97 6.25
C ARG A 189 16.26 2.76 4.92
N ASP A 190 16.61 3.62 3.98
CA ASP A 190 16.27 3.47 2.57
C ASP A 190 17.24 2.48 1.92
N TYR A 191 16.68 1.56 1.13
CA TYR A 191 17.40 0.55 0.36
C TYR A 191 17.15 0.68 -1.14
N GLY A 192 16.45 1.72 -1.59
CA GLY A 192 16.15 2.03 -2.99
C GLY A 192 15.38 0.93 -3.73
N CYS A 193 15.59 0.81 -5.04
CA CYS A 193 14.90 -0.16 -5.89
C CYS A 193 15.75 -1.42 -6.12
N ILE A 194 15.34 -2.51 -5.49
CA ILE A 194 16.01 -3.80 -5.47
C ILE A 194 15.44 -4.71 -6.57
N PRO A 195 16.27 -5.28 -7.47
CA PRO A 195 15.84 -6.33 -8.40
C PRO A 195 15.72 -7.68 -7.67
N HIS A 196 14.81 -8.53 -8.13
CA HIS A 196 14.68 -9.89 -7.63
C HIS A 196 15.91 -10.73 -8.01
N LYS A 197 16.39 -11.58 -7.09
CA LYS A 197 17.57 -12.44 -7.29
C LYS A 197 17.43 -13.40 -8.49
N GLU A 198 16.27 -14.03 -8.60
CA GLU A 198 15.99 -15.06 -9.62
C GLU A 198 15.20 -14.58 -10.84
N TYR A 199 14.32 -13.58 -10.68
CA TYR A 199 13.40 -13.11 -11.73
C TYR A 199 13.76 -11.68 -12.10
N ASP A 200 14.69 -11.53 -13.05
CA ASP A 200 15.25 -10.24 -13.49
C ASP A 200 14.21 -9.17 -13.85
N TYR A 201 13.00 -9.57 -14.20
CA TYR A 201 11.90 -8.68 -14.56
C TYR A 201 11.07 -8.18 -13.38
N ILE A 202 11.39 -8.57 -12.15
CA ILE A 202 10.70 -8.14 -10.93
C ILE A 202 11.64 -7.25 -10.13
N ALA A 203 11.12 -6.12 -9.66
CA ALA A 203 11.84 -5.25 -8.72
C ALA A 203 10.89 -4.67 -7.69
N ALA A 204 11.42 -4.33 -6.51
CA ALA A 204 10.67 -3.70 -5.44
C ALA A 204 11.46 -2.55 -4.83
N SER A 205 10.75 -1.56 -4.31
CA SER A 205 11.32 -0.44 -3.56
C SER A 205 10.52 -0.37 -2.27
N PRO A 206 11.06 -0.87 -1.14
CA PRO A 206 10.43 -0.60 0.15
C PRO A 206 10.57 0.87 0.52
N ASP A 207 9.63 1.40 1.32
CA ASP A 207 9.73 2.77 1.85
C ASP A 207 10.80 2.83 2.96
N GLY A 208 11.09 1.69 3.59
CA GLY A 208 12.30 1.51 4.39
C GLY A 208 12.39 0.13 5.03
N ILE A 209 13.53 -0.16 5.66
CA ILE A 209 13.73 -1.38 6.44
C ILE A 209 14.41 -1.01 7.75
N ASN A 210 13.95 -1.62 8.84
CA ASN A 210 14.57 -1.49 10.14
C ASN A 210 15.94 -2.18 10.16
N ASP A 211 17.00 -1.39 10.37
CA ASP A 211 18.38 -1.88 10.47
C ASP A 211 19.01 -1.73 11.87
N ASP A 212 18.19 -1.51 12.91
CA ASP A 212 18.60 -1.48 14.31
C ASP A 212 18.42 -2.86 14.98
N ASN A 213 19.53 -3.59 15.14
CA ASN A 213 19.56 -4.91 15.77
C ASN A 213 19.48 -4.88 17.32
N SER A 214 19.21 -3.74 17.93
CA SER A 214 18.93 -3.67 19.38
C SER A 214 17.47 -3.96 19.73
N LYS A 215 16.62 -4.22 18.73
CA LYS A 215 15.15 -4.28 18.87
C LYS A 215 14.56 -5.57 18.28
N THR A 216 13.45 -6.02 18.86
CA THR A 216 12.67 -7.18 18.41
C THR A 216 11.85 -6.94 17.13
N ILE A 217 12.22 -5.94 16.33
CA ILE A 217 11.62 -5.61 15.03
C ILE A 217 12.70 -5.42 13.93
N TYR A 218 13.93 -5.87 14.20
CA TYR A 218 15.04 -5.82 13.26
C TYR A 218 14.72 -6.58 11.96
N GLY A 219 15.07 -6.02 10.80
CA GLY A 219 14.75 -6.62 9.50
C GLY A 219 13.30 -6.47 9.07
N ARG A 220 12.44 -5.81 9.86
CA ARG A 220 11.06 -5.53 9.45
C ARG A 220 11.03 -4.40 8.42
N MET A 221 10.32 -4.64 7.33
CA MET A 221 10.10 -3.64 6.28
C MET A 221 9.03 -2.64 6.69
N LEU A 222 9.03 -1.47 6.05
CA LEU A 222 8.03 -0.43 6.27
C LEU A 222 7.42 -0.03 4.91
N GLU A 223 6.09 0.02 4.86
CA GLU A 223 5.31 0.53 3.74
C GLU A 223 4.37 1.63 4.25
N ILE A 224 4.56 2.85 3.77
CA ILE A 224 3.93 4.06 4.27
C ILE A 224 2.84 4.52 3.30
N LYS A 225 1.68 4.88 3.83
CA LYS A 225 0.59 5.52 3.08
C LYS A 225 0.06 6.72 3.86
N ASN A 226 0.46 7.90 3.42
CA ASN A 226 -0.07 9.18 3.90
C ASN A 226 -1.47 9.43 3.30
N ILE A 227 -2.50 9.28 4.11
CA ILE A 227 -3.90 9.29 3.68
C ILE A 227 -4.47 10.70 3.68
N TYR A 228 -4.89 11.16 2.50
CA TYR A 228 -5.54 12.46 2.35
C TYR A 228 -7.04 12.42 2.68
N ASN A 229 -7.81 11.55 1.99
CA ASN A 229 -9.28 11.58 2.05
C ASN A 229 -9.95 10.26 2.45
N ARG A 230 -9.36 9.09 2.13
CA ARG A 230 -9.99 7.81 2.44
C ARG A 230 -9.95 7.49 3.94
N LYS A 231 -10.88 6.67 4.40
CA LYS A 231 -10.89 6.16 5.79
C LYS A 231 -9.71 5.20 6.00
N ILE A 232 -9.05 5.31 7.15
CA ILE A 232 -8.09 4.34 7.67
C ILE A 232 -8.89 3.25 8.39
N THR A 233 -8.75 2.01 7.94
CA THR A 233 -9.49 0.85 8.47
C THR A 233 -8.57 -0.15 9.19
N GLY A 234 -7.24 -0.01 9.07
CA GLY A 234 -6.30 -1.02 9.52
C GLY A 234 -6.26 -2.27 8.63
N ILE A 235 -6.96 -2.25 7.49
CA ILE A 235 -6.95 -3.35 6.51
C ILE A 235 -6.25 -2.80 5.26
N PRO A 236 -5.05 -3.31 4.90
CA PRO A 236 -4.37 -2.89 3.70
C PRO A 236 -5.25 -3.18 2.49
N LYS A 237 -5.32 -2.23 1.54
CA LYS A 237 -6.03 -2.46 0.27
C LYS A 237 -5.41 -3.58 -0.54
N LYS A 238 -6.17 -4.18 -1.47
CA LYS A 238 -5.66 -5.21 -2.39
C LYS A 238 -4.33 -4.80 -3.03
N GLU A 239 -4.23 -3.58 -3.56
CA GLU A 239 -3.01 -3.10 -4.19
C GLU A 239 -1.80 -3.04 -3.26
N TYR A 240 -1.99 -2.56 -2.03
CA TYR A 240 -0.90 -2.37 -1.06
C TYR A 240 -0.45 -3.68 -0.44
N TRP A 241 -1.38 -4.60 -0.18
CA TRP A 241 -1.00 -5.93 0.31
C TRP A 241 -0.18 -6.70 -0.72
N ILE A 242 -0.61 -6.70 -1.98
CA ILE A 242 0.17 -7.33 -3.06
C ILE A 242 1.55 -6.67 -3.17
N GLN A 243 1.62 -5.33 -3.10
CA GLN A 243 2.89 -4.61 -3.10
C GLN A 243 3.83 -5.08 -1.97
N MET A 244 3.33 -5.20 -0.74
CA MET A 244 4.13 -5.69 0.40
C MET A 244 4.57 -7.14 0.25
N GLN A 245 3.72 -8.04 -0.28
CA GLN A 245 4.12 -9.42 -0.55
C GLN A 245 5.30 -9.50 -1.53
N LEU A 246 5.28 -8.66 -2.56
CA LEU A 246 6.35 -8.62 -3.56
C LEU A 246 7.62 -7.95 -3.03
N GLN A 247 7.47 -6.92 -2.21
CA GLN A 247 8.59 -6.29 -1.50
C GLN A 247 9.31 -7.28 -0.59
N MET A 248 8.55 -8.02 0.23
CA MET A 248 9.07 -9.07 1.11
C MET A 248 9.71 -10.23 0.33
N GLU A 249 9.13 -10.61 -0.82
CA GLU A 249 9.72 -11.59 -1.71
C GLU A 249 11.08 -11.15 -2.27
N VAL A 250 11.12 -9.97 -2.88
CA VAL A 250 12.33 -9.41 -3.52
C VAL A 250 13.44 -9.16 -2.51
N CYS A 251 13.09 -8.62 -1.34
CA CYS A 251 14.06 -8.32 -0.29
C CYS A 251 14.46 -9.56 0.52
N ASP A 252 13.76 -10.68 0.31
CA ASP A 252 13.86 -11.89 1.10
C ASP A 252 13.68 -11.63 2.62
N LEU A 253 12.65 -10.88 3.00
CA LEU A 253 12.29 -10.57 4.39
C LEU A 253 10.88 -11.08 4.69
N ASN A 254 10.56 -11.31 5.96
CA ASN A 254 9.34 -12.04 6.34
C ASN A 254 8.19 -11.14 6.81
N GLU A 255 8.48 -9.88 7.13
CA GLU A 255 7.56 -8.99 7.82
C GLU A 255 7.65 -7.57 7.26
N CYS A 256 6.48 -6.94 7.12
CA CYS A 256 6.34 -5.55 6.74
C CYS A 256 5.28 -4.88 7.62
N ASP A 257 5.65 -3.77 8.25
CA ASP A 257 4.69 -2.87 8.89
C ASP A 257 4.02 -2.00 7.82
N PHE A 258 2.70 -2.06 7.76
CA PHE A 258 1.89 -1.19 6.94
C PHE A 258 1.45 0.02 7.76
N LEU A 259 2.06 1.17 7.50
CA LEU A 259 1.85 2.42 8.21
C LEU A 259 0.91 3.34 7.44
N GLU A 260 -0.28 3.59 8.00
CA GLU A 260 -1.20 4.61 7.53
C GLU A 260 -1.22 5.79 8.49
N THR A 261 -0.93 6.97 7.96
CA THR A 261 -0.98 8.24 8.71
C THR A 261 -1.96 9.21 8.06
N ARG A 262 -2.58 10.06 8.87
CA ARG A 262 -3.34 11.21 8.38
C ARG A 262 -2.81 12.47 9.03
N PHE A 263 -2.31 13.38 8.21
CA PHE A 263 -1.90 14.71 8.65
C PHE A 263 -3.00 15.73 8.35
N ILE A 264 -3.12 16.74 9.20
CA ILE A 264 -3.98 17.91 8.98
C ILE A 264 -3.10 19.15 9.11
N GLU A 265 -3.16 20.03 8.11
CA GLU A 265 -2.45 21.31 8.12
C GLU A 265 -3.30 22.39 8.79
N TYR A 266 -2.69 23.18 9.67
CA TYR A 266 -3.31 24.37 10.23
C TYR A 266 -3.25 25.52 9.21
N ASN A 267 -4.18 26.47 9.28
CA ASN A 267 -4.18 27.64 8.40
C ASN A 267 -2.98 28.57 8.65
N GLY A 268 -2.41 28.54 9.86
CA GLY A 268 -1.26 29.35 10.22
C GLY A 268 -0.77 29.11 11.65
N TYR A 269 0.22 29.91 12.04
CA TYR A 269 0.92 29.82 13.33
C TYR A 269 -0.02 30.03 14.54
N ASP A 270 -0.98 30.94 14.43
CA ASP A 270 -1.93 31.23 15.51
C ASP A 270 -2.82 30.01 15.83
N ASP A 271 -3.34 29.34 14.81
CA ASP A 271 -4.16 28.13 14.97
C ASP A 271 -3.31 26.99 15.57
N PHE A 272 -2.08 26.84 15.08
CA PHE A 272 -1.11 25.87 15.60
C PHE A 272 -0.83 26.11 17.09
N THR A 273 -0.53 27.34 17.50
CA THR A 273 -0.16 27.64 18.90
C THR A 273 -1.34 27.60 19.87
N LYS A 274 -2.58 27.87 19.40
CA LYS A 274 -3.80 27.78 20.23
C LYS A 274 -4.26 26.35 20.51
N ASP A 275 -3.80 25.37 19.73
CA ASP A 275 -4.15 23.96 19.87
C ASP A 275 -3.17 23.20 20.77
N GLY A 276 -3.17 23.45 22.08
CA GLY A 276 -2.39 22.66 23.05
C GLY A 276 -1.03 23.26 23.41
N THR A 277 0.01 22.43 23.53
CA THR A 277 1.40 22.87 23.76
C THR A 277 2.08 23.18 22.43
N PHE A 278 3.38 23.48 22.40
CA PHE A 278 4.08 23.70 21.12
C PHE A 278 4.23 22.40 20.30
N THR A 279 4.30 21.24 20.96
CA THR A 279 4.57 19.93 20.33
C THR A 279 3.37 18.99 20.28
N LEU A 280 2.36 19.25 21.13
CA LEU A 280 1.16 18.42 21.25
C LEU A 280 -0.11 19.26 21.10
N THR A 281 -1.11 18.67 20.46
CA THR A 281 -2.49 19.17 20.39
C THR A 281 -3.18 19.13 21.76
N LYS A 282 -4.38 19.74 21.88
CA LYS A 282 -5.19 19.62 23.11
C LYS A 282 -5.54 18.16 23.44
N ASP A 283 -5.77 17.34 22.42
CA ASP A 283 -6.04 15.90 22.52
C ASP A 283 -4.77 15.03 22.51
N LYS A 284 -3.60 15.63 22.79
CA LYS A 284 -2.30 14.93 22.98
C LYS A 284 -1.77 14.21 21.75
N LYS A 285 -2.27 14.53 20.55
CA LYS A 285 -1.67 14.13 19.28
C LYS A 285 -0.43 14.96 18.95
N GLN A 286 0.55 14.33 18.29
CA GLN A 286 1.76 14.99 17.80
C GLN A 286 1.43 16.09 16.80
N LYS A 287 2.14 17.21 16.88
CA LYS A 287 2.15 18.25 15.84
C LYS A 287 3.56 18.78 15.62
N GLY A 288 3.77 19.42 14.47
CA GLY A 288 5.09 19.90 14.08
C GLY A 288 5.03 20.90 12.94
N ILE A 289 6.22 21.24 12.46
CA ILE A 289 6.44 22.29 11.46
C ILE A 289 7.38 21.74 10.38
N MET A 290 7.15 22.12 9.13
CA MET A 290 8.12 21.94 8.06
C MET A 290 8.23 23.24 7.25
N MET A 291 9.42 23.52 6.72
CA MET A 291 9.62 24.64 5.80
C MET A 291 9.40 24.18 4.36
N TYR A 292 8.70 24.98 3.57
CA TYR A 292 8.54 24.77 2.14
C TYR A 292 9.36 25.80 1.36
N ILE A 293 10.33 25.30 0.60
CA ILE A 293 11.28 26.07 -0.19
C ILE A 293 11.17 25.65 -1.65
N ILE A 294 11.34 26.59 -2.58
CA ILE A 294 11.50 26.29 -4.01
C ILE A 294 12.97 26.35 -4.39
N ASP A 295 13.45 25.31 -5.05
CA ASP A 295 14.68 25.34 -5.83
C ASP A 295 14.37 25.96 -7.20
N LYS A 296 14.84 27.19 -7.43
CA LYS A 296 14.61 27.94 -8.68
C LYS A 296 15.44 27.41 -9.84
N VAL A 297 16.51 26.67 -9.58
CA VAL A 297 17.39 26.10 -10.62
C VAL A 297 16.77 24.82 -11.18
N ASN A 298 16.29 23.95 -10.28
CA ASN A 298 15.70 22.67 -10.65
C ASN A 298 14.16 22.72 -10.77
N GLU A 299 13.56 23.87 -10.51
CA GLU A 299 12.11 24.12 -10.50
C GLU A 299 11.33 23.11 -9.64
N CYS A 300 11.87 22.76 -8.47
CA CYS A 300 11.32 21.69 -7.65
C CYS A 300 11.06 22.10 -6.18
N PRO A 301 10.03 21.50 -5.53
CA PRO A 301 9.74 21.75 -4.13
C PRO A 301 10.73 21.01 -3.21
N ILE A 302 11.22 21.71 -2.20
CA ILE A 302 12.03 21.17 -1.09
C ILE A 302 11.24 21.35 0.21
N TYR A 303 11.10 20.25 0.96
CA TYR A 303 10.55 20.27 2.31
C TYR A 303 11.67 20.02 3.32
N ILE A 304 11.74 20.85 4.36
CA ILE A 304 12.66 20.66 5.48
C ILE A 304 11.85 20.38 6.73
N TYR A 305 12.06 19.21 7.31
CA TYR A 305 11.30 18.72 8.45
C TYR A 305 11.94 19.13 9.76
N MET A 306 11.16 19.78 10.63
CA MET A 306 11.60 20.07 11.99
C MET A 306 11.65 18.74 12.76
N PRO A 307 12.73 18.46 13.51
CA PRO A 307 12.77 17.32 14.41
C PRO A 307 11.57 17.31 15.37
N LEU A 308 11.08 16.11 15.70
CA LEU A 308 9.96 15.94 16.61
C LEU A 308 10.30 16.53 17.99
N ASP A 309 9.26 16.98 18.70
CA ASP A 309 9.31 17.47 20.07
C ASP A 309 10.23 18.66 20.36
N TYR A 310 10.68 19.37 19.31
CA TYR A 310 11.37 20.65 19.47
C TYR A 310 10.45 21.68 20.13
N ASN A 311 10.91 22.26 21.23
CA ASN A 311 10.22 23.37 21.88
C ASN A 311 10.38 24.67 21.08
N LEU A 312 9.66 25.72 21.47
CA LEU A 312 9.65 27.00 20.75
C LEU A 312 11.05 27.61 20.56
N LYS A 313 11.97 27.45 21.53
CA LYS A 313 13.34 27.96 21.40
C LYS A 313 14.11 27.17 20.35
N GLN A 314 14.07 25.84 20.44
CA GLN A 314 14.73 24.96 19.48
C GLN A 314 14.18 25.15 18.05
N PHE A 315 12.86 25.38 17.91
CA PHE A 315 12.25 25.74 16.64
C PHE A 315 12.85 27.02 16.05
N LYS A 316 12.95 28.09 16.83
CA LYS A 316 13.54 29.36 16.35
C LYS A 316 14.99 29.19 15.93
N ASP A 317 15.77 28.43 16.67
CA ASP A 317 17.17 28.15 16.34
C ASP A 317 17.27 27.34 15.04
N TRP A 318 16.43 26.30 14.89
CA TRP A 318 16.34 25.48 13.68
C TRP A 318 15.86 26.27 12.45
N GLU A 319 14.84 27.10 12.62
CA GLU A 319 14.27 27.94 11.55
C GLU A 319 15.31 28.94 11.06
N ASN A 320 15.98 29.65 11.96
CA ASN A 320 17.04 30.60 11.61
C ASN A 320 18.20 29.92 10.86
N LEU A 321 18.63 28.74 11.33
CA LEU A 321 19.71 27.99 10.69
C LEU A 321 19.35 27.57 9.25
N ASN A 322 18.12 27.08 9.04
CA ASN A 322 17.68 26.68 7.71
C ASN A 322 17.43 27.89 6.81
N LEU A 323 16.82 28.97 7.31
CA LEU A 323 16.66 30.20 6.55
C LEU A 323 18.02 30.74 6.09
N GLN A 324 19.05 30.75 6.96
CA GLN A 324 20.41 31.15 6.59
C GLN A 324 21.02 30.22 5.54
N LYS A 325 20.88 28.89 5.71
CA LYS A 325 21.39 27.90 4.76
C LYS A 325 20.85 28.09 3.34
N TYR A 326 19.57 28.42 3.22
CA TYR A 326 18.89 28.61 1.93
C TYR A 326 18.73 30.10 1.54
N ASN A 327 19.41 31.02 2.22
CA ASN A 327 19.39 32.44 1.88
C ASN A 327 20.36 32.76 0.73
N ASN A 328 20.00 32.35 -0.48
CA ASN A 328 20.74 32.69 -1.70
C ASN A 328 19.81 32.75 -2.92
N GLU A 329 20.36 33.16 -4.06
CA GLU A 329 19.61 33.39 -5.30
C GLU A 329 19.00 32.13 -5.92
N ASN A 330 19.42 30.94 -5.52
CA ASN A 330 18.90 29.67 -6.05
C ASN A 330 17.65 29.19 -5.33
N TYR A 331 17.37 29.67 -4.12
CA TYR A 331 16.25 29.21 -3.32
C TYR A 331 15.28 30.33 -2.97
N GLU A 332 14.03 29.95 -2.72
CA GLU A 332 12.98 30.87 -2.26
C GLU A 332 12.15 30.18 -1.17
N TRP A 333 12.16 30.74 0.05
CA TRP A 333 11.25 30.29 1.11
C TRP A 333 9.84 30.76 0.78
N LEU A 334 8.88 29.83 0.74
CA LEU A 334 7.48 30.17 0.49
C LEU A 334 6.71 30.35 1.80
N LYS A 335 6.73 29.32 2.65
CA LYS A 335 5.99 29.30 3.90
C LYS A 335 6.46 28.19 4.83
N ASN A 336 6.12 28.32 6.10
CA ASN A 336 6.07 27.19 7.02
C ASN A 336 4.71 26.52 6.92
N ILE A 337 4.73 25.19 6.94
CA ILE A 337 3.55 24.34 7.05
C ILE A 337 3.50 23.82 8.47
N TYR A 338 2.38 24.09 9.14
CA TYR A 338 2.09 23.64 10.48
C TYR A 338 1.15 22.45 10.37
N TRP A 339 1.51 21.30 10.94
CA TRP A 339 0.74 20.06 10.78
C TRP A 339 0.48 19.40 12.12
N LYS A 340 -0.61 18.62 12.21
CA LYS A 340 -0.86 17.65 13.28
C LYS A 340 -1.10 16.25 12.70
N LEU A 341 -0.67 15.23 13.44
CA LEU A 341 -0.94 13.83 13.14
C LEU A 341 -2.32 13.47 13.70
N ASP A 342 -3.34 13.45 12.85
CA ASP A 342 -4.72 13.18 13.25
C ASP A 342 -4.98 11.68 13.50
N GLN A 343 -4.42 10.82 12.66
CA GLN A 343 -4.57 9.37 12.77
C GLN A 343 -3.25 8.66 12.48
N PHE A 344 -2.99 7.60 13.23
CA PHE A 344 -1.85 6.70 13.08
C PHE A 344 -2.38 5.27 13.19
N SER A 345 -2.13 4.43 12.19
CA SER A 345 -2.43 3.00 12.20
C SER A 345 -1.22 2.27 11.64
N CYS A 346 -0.74 1.28 12.36
CA CYS A 346 0.39 0.45 11.96
C CYS A 346 -0.04 -1.00 12.14
N VAL A 347 -0.07 -1.76 11.04
CA VAL A 347 -0.51 -3.16 11.05
C VAL A 347 0.55 -4.06 10.45
N LEU A 348 0.82 -5.19 11.10
CA LEU A 348 1.83 -6.13 10.63
C LEU A 348 1.27 -6.98 9.48
N VAL A 349 2.05 -7.12 8.42
CA VAL A 349 1.80 -8.01 7.28
C VAL A 349 2.97 -8.99 7.18
N LYS A 350 2.66 -10.29 7.15
CA LYS A 350 3.65 -11.37 7.03
C LYS A 350 3.74 -11.87 5.58
N ARG A 351 4.92 -12.31 5.17
CA ARG A 351 5.16 -12.87 3.83
C ARG A 351 4.40 -14.17 3.66
N ASN A 352 3.75 -14.33 2.50
CA ASN A 352 2.99 -15.51 2.13
C ASN A 352 3.60 -16.15 0.88
N ASN A 353 4.52 -17.09 1.10
CA ASN A 353 5.23 -17.80 0.04
C ASN A 353 4.28 -18.61 -0.85
N HIS A 354 3.22 -19.20 -0.28
CA HIS A 354 2.23 -19.96 -1.05
C HIS A 354 1.48 -19.07 -2.05
N TRP A 355 1.08 -17.87 -1.61
CA TRP A 355 0.50 -16.85 -2.49
C TRP A 355 1.48 -16.46 -3.61
N PHE A 356 2.74 -16.14 -3.29
CA PHE A 356 3.72 -15.72 -4.29
C PHE A 356 3.99 -16.83 -5.32
N ASN A 357 4.13 -18.08 -4.88
CA ASN A 357 4.34 -19.23 -5.77
C ASN A 357 3.19 -19.42 -6.76
N LYS A 358 1.94 -19.11 -6.37
CA LYS A 358 0.80 -19.12 -7.30
C LYS A 358 0.68 -17.85 -8.12
N ALA A 359 1.18 -16.72 -7.63
CA ALA A 359 1.19 -15.45 -8.34
C ALA A 359 2.22 -15.45 -9.49
N LEU A 360 3.39 -16.05 -9.28
CA LEU A 360 4.54 -16.01 -10.19
C LEU A 360 4.21 -16.41 -11.64
N PRO A 361 3.50 -17.53 -11.94
CA PRO A 361 3.14 -17.87 -13.32
C PRO A 361 2.31 -16.81 -14.04
N HIS A 362 1.47 -16.06 -13.30
CA HIS A 362 0.70 -14.95 -13.87
C HIS A 362 1.61 -13.77 -14.19
N LEU A 363 2.58 -13.47 -13.31
CA LEU A 363 3.56 -12.41 -13.52
C LEU A 363 4.41 -12.70 -14.76
N GLU A 364 4.93 -13.92 -14.87
CA GLU A 364 5.74 -14.38 -16.00
C GLU A 364 4.96 -14.30 -17.32
N LYS A 365 3.70 -14.76 -17.32
CA LYS A 365 2.82 -14.67 -18.49
C LYS A 365 2.65 -13.21 -18.95
N VAL A 366 2.41 -12.28 -18.02
CA VAL A 366 2.24 -10.86 -18.37
C VAL A 366 3.56 -10.27 -18.88
N TRP A 367 4.68 -10.62 -18.26
CA TRP A 367 5.98 -10.16 -18.72
C TRP A 367 6.32 -10.63 -20.14
N ASN A 368 6.02 -11.89 -20.46
CA ASN A 368 6.19 -12.43 -21.81
C ASN A 368 5.30 -11.71 -22.84
N ILE A 369 4.08 -11.32 -22.45
CA ILE A 369 3.22 -10.47 -23.29
C ILE A 369 3.87 -9.10 -23.51
N ILE A 370 4.40 -8.46 -22.46
CA ILE A 370 5.06 -7.15 -22.57
C ILE A 370 6.25 -7.23 -23.53
N LYS A 371 7.14 -8.23 -23.37
CA LYS A 371 8.29 -8.45 -24.26
C LYS A 371 7.84 -8.55 -25.72
N LYS A 372 6.90 -9.46 -26.00
CA LYS A 372 6.38 -9.68 -27.35
C LYS A 372 5.73 -8.43 -27.93
N GLU A 373 4.81 -7.79 -27.20
CA GLU A 373 4.07 -6.65 -27.72
C GLU A 373 4.95 -5.42 -27.89
N LYS A 374 5.99 -5.26 -27.07
CA LYS A 374 6.99 -4.20 -27.22
C LYS A 374 7.82 -4.39 -28.50
N GLU A 375 8.17 -5.63 -28.83
CA GLU A 375 8.90 -5.96 -30.07
C GLU A 375 8.05 -5.78 -31.33
N ASP A 376 6.81 -6.27 -31.33
CA ASP A 376 5.94 -6.26 -32.51
C ASP A 376 5.07 -4.99 -32.65
N GLY A 377 5.10 -4.10 -31.65
CA GLY A 377 4.37 -2.83 -31.64
C GLY A 377 2.85 -2.97 -31.42
N THR A 378 2.32 -4.16 -31.13
CA THR A 378 0.87 -4.39 -31.03
C THR A 378 0.25 -3.83 -29.75
N TYR A 379 1.07 -3.42 -28.77
CA TYR A 379 0.63 -2.80 -27.51
C TYR A 379 -0.26 -1.57 -27.72
N VAL A 380 -0.17 -0.88 -28.86
CA VAL A 380 -1.03 0.25 -29.22
C VAL A 380 -2.52 -0.07 -29.16
N LYS A 381 -2.91 -1.34 -29.37
CA LYS A 381 -4.31 -1.81 -29.26
C LYS A 381 -4.83 -1.77 -27.81
N ARG A 382 -3.94 -1.69 -26.83
CA ARG A 382 -4.25 -1.61 -25.39
C ARG A 382 -4.35 -0.18 -24.87
N ALA A 383 -4.12 0.82 -25.72
CA ALA A 383 -4.19 2.23 -25.34
C ALA A 383 -5.54 2.58 -24.68
N PRO A 384 -5.55 3.49 -23.68
CA PRO A 384 -6.79 3.93 -23.04
C PRO A 384 -7.77 4.48 -24.08
N LYS A 385 -9.00 3.94 -24.09
CA LYS A 385 -10.06 4.48 -24.95
C LYS A 385 -10.44 5.86 -24.44
N LYS A 386 -10.31 6.90 -25.27
CA LYS A 386 -10.79 8.25 -24.94
C LYS A 386 -12.30 8.17 -24.67
N ARG A 387 -12.75 8.64 -23.50
CA ARG A 387 -14.17 8.86 -23.25
C ARG A 387 -14.63 9.99 -24.16
N VAL A 388 -15.54 9.70 -25.08
CA VAL A 388 -16.30 10.76 -25.77
C VAL A 388 -17.16 11.41 -24.70
N SER A 389 -16.89 12.67 -24.36
CA SER A 389 -17.81 13.43 -23.51
C SER A 389 -19.15 13.50 -24.23
N LYS A 390 -20.23 13.03 -23.61
CA LYS A 390 -21.58 13.41 -24.05
C LYS A 390 -21.72 14.90 -23.81
N THR A 391 -21.42 15.69 -24.84
CA THR A 391 -21.84 17.09 -24.91
C THR A 391 -23.36 17.10 -24.68
N LYS A 392 -23.84 17.91 -23.74
CA LYS A 392 -25.27 18.16 -23.54
C LYS A 392 -25.88 18.50 -24.90
N GLN A 393 -26.66 17.59 -25.47
CA GLN A 393 -27.62 17.96 -26.50
C GLN A 393 -28.67 18.82 -25.80
N GLU A 394 -28.71 20.09 -26.18
CA GLU A 394 -29.82 20.97 -25.90
C GLU A 394 -31.10 20.32 -26.38
N SER A 395 -32.06 20.22 -25.48
CA SER A 395 -33.42 19.81 -25.75
C SER A 395 -34.11 20.87 -26.62
N SER A 396 -34.19 20.64 -27.93
CA SER A 396 -35.28 21.16 -28.74
C SER A 396 -36.28 20.03 -28.96
N SER A 397 -37.43 20.19 -28.33
CA SER A 397 -38.64 19.39 -28.47
C SER A 397 -39.07 19.21 -29.92
N GLU A 398 -39.38 17.98 -30.31
CA GLU A 398 -40.54 17.69 -31.16
C GLU A 398 -40.98 16.23 -30.95
N ASN A 399 -42.22 16.09 -30.47
CA ASN A 399 -42.96 14.84 -30.41
C ASN A 399 -43.21 14.33 -31.84
N ILE A 400 -43.15 13.01 -32.06
CA ILE A 400 -44.17 12.21 -32.77
C ILE A 400 -43.89 10.70 -32.57
N ASN A 401 -44.85 10.08 -31.89
CA ASN A 401 -45.44 8.73 -31.98
C ASN A 401 -44.76 7.52 -32.67
N ASN A 402 -45.00 6.38 -31.99
CA ASN A 402 -45.30 5.02 -32.44
C ASN A 402 -44.17 4.00 -32.66
N GLY A 403 -44.24 2.90 -31.90
CA GLY A 403 -43.99 1.56 -32.46
C GLY A 403 -43.17 0.58 -31.61
N SER A 404 -43.88 -0.33 -30.93
CA SER A 404 -43.62 -1.79 -30.88
C SER A 404 -42.32 -2.37 -30.27
N LEU A 405 -42.54 -3.10 -29.17
CA LEU A 405 -42.10 -4.49 -28.83
C LEU A 405 -40.69 -4.99 -29.21
N ASN A 406 -40.13 -5.67 -28.21
CA ASN A 406 -39.44 -6.98 -28.23
C ASN A 406 -37.91 -7.07 -28.05
N ASP A 407 -37.59 -7.85 -27.00
CA ASP A 407 -36.65 -8.97 -26.94
C ASP A 407 -35.26 -8.85 -26.27
N ALA A 408 -35.15 -9.74 -25.27
CA ALA A 408 -34.05 -10.63 -24.86
C ALA A 408 -32.80 -10.03 -24.19
N LEU A 409 -32.48 -10.38 -22.93
CA LEU A 409 -32.00 -11.66 -22.36
C LEU A 409 -30.58 -12.09 -22.79
N ILE A 410 -29.78 -12.37 -21.75
CA ILE A 410 -28.67 -13.34 -21.64
C ILE A 410 -27.31 -12.93 -22.21
N ILE A 411 -26.29 -13.03 -21.35
CA ILE A 411 -25.08 -13.88 -21.46
C ILE A 411 -24.33 -13.68 -20.12
N ILE A 412 -24.54 -14.60 -19.15
CA ILE A 412 -23.57 -15.61 -18.65
C ILE A 412 -22.25 -14.99 -18.18
#